data_AF-A0A7X5N2Y1-F1
#
_entry.id   AF-A0A7X5N2Y1-F1
#
_cell.length_a   1.000
_cell.length_b   1.000
_cell.length_c   1.000
_cell.angle_alpha   90.00
_cell.angle_beta   90.00
_cell.angle_gamma   90.00
#
_symmetry.space_group_name_H-M   'P 1'
#
loop_
_entity.id
_entity.type
_entity.pdbx_description
1 polymer ?
#
loop_
_entity_poly.entity_id
_entity_poly.type
_entity_poly.pdbx_seq_one_letter_code
_entity_poly.pdbx_strand_id
1 'polypeptide(L)'
;DYLRAGDVFQANISRAWHARFAAAVDPAALHARLRAANPAPFAGLFVAAGRAVVSSSPERLVSVQGDVVQTRPIAGTRARFAGDDDAARIRELVGHPKERAEHVMLIDLERNDLGRICAPGTVE
;
A
#
# COMPACT_ATOMS: atom_id res chain seq x y z
N ASP A 1 -12.96 21.10 2.52
CA ASP A 1 -12.48 22.49 2.57
C ASP A 1 -11.01 22.61 2.21
N TYR A 2 -10.08 21.95 2.92
CA TYR A 2 -8.64 21.95 2.60
C TYR A 2 -8.26 21.61 1.14
N LEU A 3 -8.87 20.57 0.54
CA LEU A 3 -8.64 20.24 -0.89
C LEU A 3 -9.07 21.38 -1.83
N ARG A 4 -10.14 22.12 -1.49
CA ARG A 4 -10.65 23.24 -2.31
C ARG A 4 -9.84 24.51 -2.10
N ALA A 5 -9.35 24.71 -0.88
CA ALA A 5 -8.47 25.82 -0.53
C ALA A 5 -7.05 25.67 -1.10
N GLY A 6 -6.67 24.45 -1.50
CA GLY A 6 -5.36 24.15 -2.07
C GLY A 6 -4.29 23.78 -1.04
N ASP A 7 -4.69 23.50 0.20
CA ASP A 7 -3.75 23.20 1.30
C ASP A 7 -3.14 21.80 1.19
N VAL A 8 -3.89 20.86 0.61
CA VAL A 8 -3.46 19.47 0.37
C VAL A 8 -3.98 19.01 -0.98
N PHE A 9 -3.23 18.13 -1.65
CA PHE A 9 -3.67 17.48 -2.89
C PHE A 9 -4.45 16.19 -2.64
N GLN A 10 -4.09 15.44 -1.60
CA GLN A 10 -4.73 14.18 -1.22
C GLN A 10 -4.64 13.96 0.30
N ALA A 11 -5.66 13.30 0.86
CA ALA A 11 -5.65 12.81 2.23
C ALA A 11 -6.25 11.41 2.29
N ASN A 12 -5.52 10.48 2.92
CA ASN A 12 -6.01 9.12 3.16
C ASN A 12 -6.78 9.09 4.49
N ILE A 13 -8.11 9.06 4.41
CA ILE A 13 -8.97 8.98 5.60
C ILE A 13 -9.18 7.51 5.96
N SER A 14 -8.73 7.12 7.15
CA SER A 14 -8.88 5.75 7.66
C SER A 14 -9.73 5.70 8.92
N ARG A 15 -10.24 4.50 9.23
CA ARG A 15 -10.97 4.21 10.48
C ARG A 15 -10.40 2.95 11.14
N ALA A 16 -10.27 2.99 12.46
CA ALA A 16 -9.87 1.83 13.24
C ALA A 16 -11.09 0.99 13.63
N TRP A 17 -10.94 -0.32 13.56
CA TRP A 17 -11.90 -1.28 14.09
C TRP A 17 -11.28 -2.03 15.27
N HIS A 18 -12.01 -2.07 16.37
CA HIS A 18 -11.57 -2.76 17.58
C HIS A 18 -12.52 -3.91 17.85
N ALA A 19 -11.97 -5.10 18.03
CA ALA A 19 -12.70 -6.31 18.35
C ALA A 19 -11.99 -7.06 19.49
N ARG A 20 -12.74 -7.92 20.17
CA ARG A 20 -12.20 -8.83 21.18
C ARG A 20 -12.35 -10.25 20.67
N PHE A 21 -11.31 -11.06 20.85
CA PHE A 21 -11.41 -12.49 20.59
C PHE A 21 -12.14 -13.18 21.74
N ALA A 22 -12.93 -14.22 21.42
CA ALA A 22 -13.62 -15.02 22.43
C ALA A 22 -12.64 -15.82 23.32
N ALA A 23 -11.46 -16.13 22.78
CA ALA A 23 -10.35 -16.77 23.49
C ALA A 23 -9.04 -16.11 23.08
N ALA A 24 -7.96 -16.37 23.82
CA ALA A 24 -6.63 -15.96 23.41
C ALA A 24 -6.30 -16.54 22.03
N VAL A 25 -5.81 -15.68 21.13
CA VAL A 25 -5.42 -16.07 19.77
C VAL A 25 -3.91 -16.10 19.69
N ASP A 26 -3.38 -17.22 19.20
CA ASP A 26 -1.99 -17.30 18.78
C ASP A 26 -1.77 -16.41 17.53
N PRO A 27 -0.91 -15.38 17.60
CA PRO A 27 -0.60 -14.52 16.46
C PRO A 27 -0.09 -15.28 15.23
N ALA A 28 0.62 -16.40 15.40
CA ALA A 28 1.11 -17.21 14.29
C ALA A 28 -0.03 -17.91 13.55
N ALA A 29 -0.98 -18.50 14.29
CA ALA A 29 -2.19 -19.06 13.72
C ALA A 29 -3.04 -18.01 12.99
N LEU A 30 -3.18 -16.79 13.55
CA LEU A 30 -3.88 -15.69 12.89
C LEU A 30 -3.17 -15.26 11.59
N HIS A 31 -1.84 -15.12 11.62
CA HIS A 31 -1.05 -14.79 10.44
C HIS A 31 -1.19 -15.84 9.34
N ALA A 32 -1.15 -17.14 9.67
CA ALA A 32 -1.34 -18.22 8.70
C ALA A 32 -2.71 -18.13 8.01
N ARG A 33 -3.79 -17.87 8.77
CA ARG A 33 -5.13 -17.67 8.22
C ARG A 33 -5.22 -16.42 7.34
N LEU A 34 -4.62 -15.32 7.77
CA LEU A 34 -4.61 -14.08 7.00
C LEU A 34 -3.90 -14.25 5.66
N ARG A 35 -2.73 -14.90 5.65
CA ARG A 35 -1.95 -15.16 4.42
C ARG A 35 -2.70 -16.06 3.42
N ALA A 36 -3.48 -17.02 3.92
CA ALA A 36 -4.31 -17.86 3.06
C ALA A 36 -5.49 -17.08 2.46
N ALA A 37 -6.14 -16.21 3.25
CA ALA A 37 -7.31 -15.44 2.82
C ALA A 37 -6.95 -14.23 1.93
N ASN A 38 -5.83 -13.56 2.23
CA ASN A 38 -5.35 -12.36 1.53
C ASN A 38 -3.84 -12.51 1.32
N PRO A 39 -3.38 -13.26 0.31
CA PRO A 39 -1.96 -13.40 0.05
C PRO A 39 -1.36 -12.06 -0.40
N ALA A 40 -0.25 -11.66 0.21
CA ALA A 40 0.46 -10.44 -0.15
C ALA A 40 1.99 -10.64 -0.09
N PRO A 41 2.76 -9.96 -0.97
CA PRO A 41 4.21 -10.17 -1.10
C PRO A 41 5.02 -9.71 0.12
N PHE A 42 4.47 -8.81 0.93
CA PHE A 42 5.12 -8.26 2.12
C PHE A 42 4.35 -8.60 3.41
N ALA A 43 3.68 -9.76 3.42
CA ALA A 43 3.04 -10.28 4.63
C ALA A 43 4.07 -10.55 5.74
N GLY A 44 3.67 -10.35 6.99
CA GLY A 44 4.59 -10.46 8.11
C GLY A 44 3.90 -10.61 9.46
N LEU A 45 4.64 -11.19 10.40
CA LEU A 45 4.29 -11.31 11.80
C LEU A 45 5.44 -10.74 12.64
N PHE A 46 5.10 -9.79 13.51
CA PHE A 46 6.02 -9.27 14.51
C PHE A 46 5.42 -9.48 15.90
N VAL A 47 6.19 -10.07 16.82
CA VAL A 47 5.77 -10.34 18.20
C VAL A 47 6.84 -9.82 19.15
N ALA A 48 6.47 -8.86 20.01
CA ALA A 48 7.38 -8.29 20.99
C ALA A 48 6.59 -7.67 22.16
N ALA A 49 7.17 -7.68 23.36
CA ALA A 49 6.63 -7.01 24.55
C ALA A 49 5.13 -7.30 24.81
N GLY A 50 4.71 -8.56 24.65
CA GLY A 50 3.32 -8.98 24.87
C GLY A 50 2.32 -8.48 23.83
N ARG A 51 2.78 -7.97 22.69
CA ARG A 51 1.95 -7.50 21.57
C ARG A 51 2.37 -8.16 20.26
N ALA A 52 1.44 -8.17 19.31
CA ALA A 52 1.70 -8.68 17.98
C ALA A 52 1.14 -7.73 16.90
N VAL A 53 1.86 -7.66 15.78
CA VAL A 53 1.41 -7.08 14.52
C VAL A 53 1.31 -8.21 13.51
N VAL A 54 0.11 -8.41 12.97
CA VAL A 54 -0.16 -9.37 11.90
C VAL A 54 -0.54 -8.58 10.66
N SER A 55 0.25 -8.68 9.60
CA SER A 55 0.12 -7.86 8.40
C SER A 55 0.03 -8.70 7.13
N SER A 56 -0.75 -8.21 6.17
CA SER A 56 -0.72 -8.66 4.78
C SER A 56 -0.52 -7.46 3.86
N SER A 57 0.69 -6.89 3.90
CA SER A 57 0.99 -5.65 3.17
C SER A 57 1.10 -5.92 1.66
N PRO A 58 0.28 -5.26 0.82
CA PRO A 58 0.35 -5.40 -0.64
C PRO A 58 1.50 -4.60 -1.24
N GLU A 59 2.03 -3.61 -0.52
CA GLU A 59 2.89 -2.57 -1.06
C GLU A 59 4.23 -2.50 -0.33
N ARG A 60 5.27 -2.19 -1.11
CA ARG A 60 6.62 -1.94 -0.59
C ARG A 60 6.75 -0.45 -0.34
N LEU A 61 7.01 -0.09 0.92
CA LEU A 61 7.41 1.28 1.25
C LEU A 61 8.79 1.60 0.66
N VAL A 62 9.82 0.82 1.03
CA VAL A 62 11.18 1.02 0.51
C VAL A 62 11.97 -0.29 0.53
N SER A 63 12.93 -0.42 -0.38
CA SER A 63 13.96 -1.46 -0.38
C SER A 63 15.30 -0.79 -0.60
N VAL A 64 16.29 -1.14 0.22
CA VAL A 64 17.67 -0.67 0.10
C VAL A 64 18.58 -1.88 -0.09
N GLN A 65 19.34 -1.91 -1.17
CA GLN A 65 20.31 -2.95 -1.48
C GLN A 65 21.63 -2.30 -1.91
N GLY A 66 22.61 -2.28 -1.00
CA GLY A 66 23.81 -1.47 -1.19
C GLY A 66 23.42 0.00 -1.36
N ASP A 67 23.89 0.60 -2.44
CA ASP A 67 23.62 2.00 -2.79
C ASP A 67 22.35 2.21 -3.63
N VAL A 68 21.55 1.14 -3.83
CA VAL A 68 20.31 1.18 -4.60
C VAL A 68 19.11 1.25 -3.68
N VAL A 69 18.33 2.34 -3.78
CA VAL A 69 17.07 2.55 -3.07
C VAL A 69 15.91 2.45 -4.07
N GLN A 70 14.84 1.74 -3.70
CA GLN A 70 13.64 1.58 -4.52
C GLN A 70 12.36 1.67 -3.69
N THR A 71 11.38 2.41 -4.19
CA THR A 71 9.98 2.45 -3.74
C THR A 71 9.07 1.97 -4.88
N ARG A 72 7.87 1.48 -4.57
CA ARG A 72 6.90 1.02 -5.57
C ARG A 72 5.49 1.47 -5.15
N PRO A 73 5.16 2.77 -5.32
CA PRO A 73 3.87 3.30 -4.92
C PRO A 73 2.75 2.64 -5.71
N ILE A 74 1.65 2.30 -5.02
CA ILE A 74 0.43 1.78 -5.66
C ILE A 74 -0.68 2.82 -5.52
N ALA A 75 -1.28 3.18 -6.66
CA ALA A 75 -2.42 4.09 -6.70
C ALA A 75 -3.51 3.53 -7.61
N GLY A 76 -4.75 3.72 -7.19
CA GLY A 76 -5.93 3.22 -7.88
C GLY A 76 -6.22 1.76 -7.58
N THR A 77 -7.50 1.45 -7.44
CA THR A 77 -7.96 0.11 -7.10
C THR A 77 -9.26 -0.19 -7.83
N ARG A 78 -9.39 -1.42 -8.32
CA ARG A 78 -10.65 -1.97 -8.80
C ARG A 78 -10.89 -3.30 -8.09
N ALA A 79 -12.11 -3.49 -7.61
CA ALA A 79 -12.50 -4.75 -7.02
C ALA A 79 -12.55 -5.84 -8.10
N ARG A 80 -12.14 -7.05 -7.73
CA ARG A 80 -12.25 -8.24 -8.58
C ARG A 80 -13.38 -9.11 -8.04
N PHE A 81 -14.23 -9.60 -8.94
CA PHE A 81 -15.32 -10.51 -8.60
C PHE A 81 -15.23 -11.78 -9.44
N ALA A 82 -15.75 -12.89 -8.91
CA ALA A 82 -15.81 -14.13 -9.67
C ALA A 82 -16.68 -13.96 -10.92
N GLY A 83 -16.14 -14.32 -12.09
CA GLY A 83 -16.83 -14.17 -13.39
C GLY A 83 -16.72 -12.79 -14.03
N ASP A 84 -15.98 -11.85 -13.43
CA ASP A 84 -15.75 -10.52 -14.00
C ASP A 84 -14.67 -10.55 -15.10
N ASP A 85 -14.75 -9.63 -16.07
CA ASP A 85 -13.71 -9.46 -17.10
C ASP A 85 -12.55 -8.64 -16.52
N ASP A 86 -11.55 -9.32 -15.96
CA ASP A 86 -10.36 -8.69 -15.38
C ASP A 86 -9.64 -7.78 -16.37
N ALA A 87 -9.61 -8.14 -17.65
CA ALA A 87 -8.95 -7.34 -18.67
C ALA A 87 -9.72 -6.03 -18.93
N ALA A 88 -11.05 -6.06 -18.90
CA ALA A 88 -11.85 -4.85 -18.96
C ALA A 88 -11.62 -3.93 -17.74
N ARG A 89 -11.56 -4.50 -16.53
CA ARG A 89 -11.28 -3.73 -15.30
C ARG A 89 -9.90 -3.08 -15.32
N ILE A 90 -8.89 -3.80 -15.82
CA ILE A 90 -7.54 -3.25 -15.99
C ILE A 90 -7.57 -2.10 -17.01
N ARG A 91 -8.22 -2.27 -18.16
CA ARG A 91 -8.34 -1.20 -19.17
C ARG A 91 -9.07 0.02 -18.61
N GLU A 92 -10.12 -0.19 -17.83
CA GLU A 92 -10.85 0.87 -17.16
C GLU A 92 -9.95 1.64 -16.18
N LEU A 93 -9.24 0.93 -15.30
CA LEU A 93 -8.33 1.52 -14.31
C LEU A 93 -7.22 2.33 -15.00
N VAL A 94 -6.54 1.75 -15.99
CA VAL A 94 -5.44 2.39 -16.73
C VAL A 94 -5.94 3.57 -17.55
N GLY A 95 -7.15 3.50 -18.10
CA GLY A 95 -7.74 4.56 -18.91
C GLY A 95 -8.35 5.72 -18.11
N HIS A 96 -8.64 5.52 -16.82
CA HIS A 96 -9.40 6.49 -16.04
C HIS A 96 -8.55 7.75 -15.70
N PRO A 97 -8.95 8.95 -16.17
CA PRO A 97 -8.13 10.17 -16.01
C PRO A 97 -7.79 10.51 -14.56
N LYS A 98 -8.74 10.32 -13.64
CA LYS A 98 -8.52 10.52 -12.21
C LYS A 98 -7.43 9.60 -11.64
N GLU A 99 -7.49 8.31 -11.96
CA GLU A 99 -6.58 7.31 -11.39
C GLU A 99 -5.16 7.55 -11.89
N ARG A 100 -5.03 7.92 -13.18
CA ARG A 100 -3.75 8.35 -13.75
C ARG A 100 -3.19 9.60 -13.08
N ALA A 101 -4.03 10.61 -12.82
CA ALA A 101 -3.59 11.84 -12.17
C ALA A 101 -3.11 11.57 -10.74
N GLU A 102 -3.85 10.79 -9.97
CA GLU A 102 -3.45 10.37 -8.60
C GLU A 102 -2.15 9.55 -8.63
N HIS A 103 -2.01 8.63 -9.59
CA HIS A 103 -0.81 7.80 -9.72
C HIS A 103 0.43 8.63 -10.07
N VAL A 104 0.33 9.57 -11.02
CA VAL A 104 1.44 10.46 -11.40
C VAL A 104 1.86 11.33 -10.22
N MET A 105 0.89 11.93 -9.51
CA MET A 105 1.17 12.73 -8.32
C MET A 105 1.94 11.92 -7.25
N LEU A 106 1.56 10.66 -7.02
CA LEU A 106 2.27 9.79 -6.07
C LEU A 106 3.68 9.46 -6.54
N ILE A 107 3.89 9.17 -7.83
CA ILE A 107 5.25 8.96 -8.37
C ILE A 107 6.11 10.20 -8.17
N ASP A 108 5.59 11.39 -8.45
CA ASP A 108 6.34 12.64 -8.30
C ASP A 108 6.70 12.93 -6.84
N LEU A 109 5.81 12.60 -5.90
CA LEU A 109 6.08 12.66 -4.46
C LEU A 109 7.23 11.74 -4.07
N GLU A 110 7.16 10.47 -4.46
CA GLU A 110 8.20 9.48 -4.14
C GLU A 110 9.55 9.82 -4.79
N ARG A 111 9.55 10.35 -6.02
CA ARG A 111 10.75 10.88 -6.67
C ARG A 111 11.33 12.08 -5.92
N ASN A 112 10.49 12.96 -5.39
CA ASN A 112 10.95 14.07 -4.55
C ASN A 112 11.63 13.57 -3.28
N ASP A 113 11.03 12.59 -2.61
CA ASP A 113 11.56 12.03 -1.36
C ASP A 113 12.89 11.30 -1.59
N LEU A 114 12.97 10.46 -2.64
CA LEU A 114 14.23 9.82 -3.02
C LEU A 114 15.29 10.85 -3.47
N GLY A 115 14.89 11.90 -4.18
CA GLY A 115 15.79 12.95 -4.65
C GLY A 115 16.51 13.72 -3.53
N ARG A 116 16.02 13.65 -2.28
CA ARG A 116 16.68 14.26 -1.12
C ARG A 116 17.87 13.47 -0.59
N ILE A 117 17.93 12.17 -0.89
CA ILE A 117 18.94 11.25 -0.36
C ILE A 117 19.79 10.58 -1.44
N CYS A 118 19.28 10.50 -2.67
CA CYS A 118 19.96 9.91 -3.81
C CYS A 118 20.87 10.93 -4.51
N ALA A 119 21.87 10.44 -5.25
CA ALA A 119 22.71 11.31 -6.06
C ALA A 119 21.89 12.01 -7.18
N PRO A 120 22.17 13.29 -7.48
CA PRO A 120 21.46 13.99 -8.55
C PRO A 120 21.56 13.23 -9.89
N GLY A 121 20.42 13.06 -10.55
CA GLY A 121 20.33 12.37 -11.85
C GLY A 121 20.21 10.84 -11.77
N THR A 122 20.14 10.23 -10.58
CA THR A 122 20.03 8.77 -10.44
C THR A 122 18.62 8.26 -10.11
N VAL A 123 17.64 9.15 -9.93
CA VAL A 123 16.23 8.78 -9.69
C VAL A 123 15.49 8.72 -11.03
N GLU A 124 14.87 7.58 -11.32
CA GLU A 124 14.14 7.29 -12.57
C GLU A 124 12.70 6.79 -12.32
#